data_AF-A0AAW8RCD8-F1
#
_entry.id   AF-A0AAW8RCD8-F1
#
_cell.length_a   1.000
_cell.length_b   1.000
_cell.length_c   1.000
_cell.angle_alpha   90.00
_cell.angle_beta   90.00
_cell.angle_gamma   90.00
#
_symmetry.space_group_name_H-M   'P 1'
#
loop_
_entity.id
_entity.type
_entity.pdbx_description
1 polymer ?
#
loop_
_entity_poly.entity_id
_entity_poly.type
_entity_poly.pdbx_seq_one_letter_code
_entity_poly.pdbx_strand_id
1 'polypeptide(L)'
;MSDIIYEELEPLIRLVGKGKLKLKSKQEIIYTISRPIKDVKCSLQGEVDLNGNPLSEIQCHFDGIGDDYTPYMMEYENISILSIKNISFNLMNRGRGSISVSLGKYLVVGNCEFSNYSLKFGHYKTDSNLLFVSCTSVLIKNNYFHDNEGQSNEDRQLNRCISIHDRDRKNPISNGFFIKNNRFIRVNQGIVIQSNSMSICQCNNNYFENLVDNALYLLYIEKIEIRWNQFKDLFDEAIVISGYLKEGKTKGTFDIQHNQATNIKVKFLGIDGSLEQIFFCNNKITNRYEYPEQKNRPAVIAWRNNALESTVDFFVVENNQFDLDTSPANYDVFPFGRTTVLLFRKNSITIEKLSRYQKLFALEDKEKRKIEYVEFSDNVINSRKEGEISLDSQFLREMYPLTPINHLVIKDFLFVGTFPNVQPYKTW
;
A
#
# COMPACT_ATOMS: atom_id res chain seq x y z
N MET A 1 -4.17 -27.74 -35.77
CA MET A 1 -4.34 -27.27 -34.38
C MET A 1 -3.94 -28.44 -33.51
N SER A 2 -2.84 -28.34 -32.77
CA SER A 2 -2.45 -29.37 -31.80
C SER A 2 -3.45 -29.30 -30.64
N ASP A 3 -3.99 -30.45 -30.24
CA ASP A 3 -4.86 -30.54 -29.08
C ASP A 3 -4.08 -30.12 -27.83
N ILE A 4 -4.61 -29.18 -27.06
CA ILE A 4 -4.02 -28.76 -25.79
C ILE A 4 -4.17 -29.93 -24.80
N ILE A 5 -3.05 -30.41 -24.27
CA ILE A 5 -3.04 -31.48 -23.27
C ILE A 5 -3.22 -30.87 -21.89
N TYR A 6 -4.12 -31.44 -21.08
CA TYR A 6 -4.27 -31.12 -19.67
C TYR A 6 -3.60 -32.21 -18.82
N GLU A 7 -2.80 -31.82 -17.83
CA GLU A 7 -2.08 -32.74 -16.96
C GLU A 7 -2.21 -32.35 -15.48
N GLU A 8 -2.58 -33.29 -14.61
CA GLU A 8 -2.69 -33.01 -13.18
C GLU A 8 -1.30 -32.81 -12.55
N LEU A 9 -1.12 -31.72 -11.81
CA LEU A 9 0.19 -31.31 -11.31
C LEU A 9 0.66 -32.12 -10.08
N GLU A 10 -0.26 -32.58 -9.22
CA GLU A 10 0.10 -33.23 -7.96
C GLU A 10 1.03 -34.43 -8.15
N PRO A 11 0.75 -35.41 -9.05
CA PRO A 11 1.65 -36.54 -9.29
C PRO A 11 3.08 -36.13 -9.64
N LEU A 12 3.25 -35.07 -10.45
CA LEU A 12 4.57 -34.55 -10.84
C LEU A 12 5.32 -33.94 -9.65
N ILE A 13 4.61 -33.17 -8.81
CA ILE A 13 5.15 -32.63 -7.56
C ILE A 13 5.59 -33.75 -6.63
N ARG A 14 4.76 -34.79 -6.46
CA ARG A 14 5.09 -35.94 -5.59
C ARG A 14 6.26 -36.76 -6.13
N LEU A 15 6.35 -36.93 -7.45
CA LEU A 15 7.45 -37.63 -8.10
C LEU A 15 8.79 -36.91 -7.91
N VAL A 16 8.81 -35.58 -8.05
CA VAL A 16 10.01 -34.78 -7.79
C VAL A 16 10.37 -34.80 -6.31
N GLY A 17 9.38 -34.67 -5.43
CA GLY A 17 9.56 -34.60 -3.98
C GLY A 17 10.30 -33.32 -3.56
N LYS A 18 11.63 -33.29 -3.71
CA LYS A 18 12.50 -32.14 -3.44
C LYS A 18 13.27 -31.74 -4.71
N GLY A 19 13.71 -30.49 -4.78
CA GLY A 19 14.47 -29.97 -5.93
C GLY A 19 13.62 -29.04 -6.78
N LYS A 20 13.71 -29.15 -8.11
CA LYS A 20 13.04 -28.24 -9.05
C LYS A 20 12.23 -29.03 -10.08
N LEU A 21 10.93 -28.78 -10.13
CA LEU A 21 10.05 -29.22 -11.22
C LEU A 21 10.08 -28.17 -12.33
N LYS A 22 10.40 -28.60 -13.56
CA LYS A 22 10.33 -27.77 -14.77
C LYS A 22 8.99 -28.00 -15.44
N LEU A 23 8.28 -26.93 -15.73
CA LEU A 23 6.98 -26.95 -16.41
C LEU A 23 7.17 -26.56 -17.87
N LYS A 24 6.43 -27.23 -18.76
CA LYS A 24 6.42 -26.94 -20.19
C LYS A 24 5.59 -25.69 -20.51
N SER A 25 5.72 -25.19 -21.73
CA SER A 25 4.83 -24.15 -22.28
C SER A 25 3.37 -24.64 -22.35
N LYS A 26 2.43 -23.71 -22.12
CA LYS A 26 0.99 -23.92 -22.26
C LYS A 26 0.53 -24.24 -23.69
N GLN A 27 1.40 -24.04 -24.67
CA GLN A 27 1.17 -24.49 -26.05
C GLN A 27 1.27 -26.03 -26.16
N GLU A 28 2.02 -26.66 -25.26
CA GLU A 28 2.13 -28.12 -25.17
C GLU A 28 1.18 -28.67 -24.10
N ILE A 29 1.26 -28.15 -22.87
CA ILE A 29 0.56 -28.70 -21.70
C ILE A 29 0.08 -27.57 -20.78
N ILE A 30 -1.18 -27.66 -20.35
CA ILE A 30 -1.73 -26.87 -19.25
C ILE A 30 -1.81 -27.77 -18.01
N TYR A 31 -1.18 -27.33 -16.92
CA TYR A 31 -1.21 -28.07 -15.66
C TYR A 31 -2.47 -27.73 -14.87
N THR A 32 -3.15 -28.73 -14.32
CA THR A 32 -4.34 -28.54 -13.50
C THR A 32 -4.10 -28.93 -12.05
N ILE A 33 -4.84 -28.29 -11.15
CA ILE A 33 -4.93 -28.68 -9.75
C ILE A 33 -6.42 -28.88 -9.43
N SER A 34 -6.81 -30.14 -9.27
CA SER A 34 -8.18 -30.57 -8.97
C SER A 34 -8.51 -30.54 -7.46
N ARG A 35 -7.51 -30.36 -6.60
CA ARG A 35 -7.63 -30.18 -5.15
C ARG A 35 -6.39 -29.48 -4.58
N PRO A 36 -6.49 -28.72 -3.48
CA PRO A 36 -5.33 -28.12 -2.82
C PRO A 36 -4.19 -29.11 -2.57
N ILE A 37 -2.97 -28.78 -3.02
CA ILE A 37 -1.79 -29.62 -2.82
C ILE A 37 -1.07 -29.13 -1.56
N LYS A 38 -1.12 -29.94 -0.50
CA LYS A 38 -0.43 -29.66 0.75
C LYS A 38 0.97 -30.25 0.78
N ASP A 39 1.81 -29.69 1.64
CA ASP A 39 3.19 -30.14 1.87
C ASP A 39 4.04 -30.19 0.61
N VAL A 40 3.95 -29.17 -0.24
CA VAL A 40 4.83 -29.05 -1.40
C VAL A 40 6.27 -28.80 -0.92
N LYS A 41 7.24 -29.57 -1.44
CA LYS A 41 8.66 -29.48 -1.03
C LYS A 41 9.61 -29.17 -2.20
N CYS A 42 9.10 -29.00 -3.42
CA CYS A 42 9.89 -28.66 -4.61
C CYS A 42 9.68 -27.21 -5.05
N SER A 43 10.70 -26.64 -5.68
CA SER A 43 10.63 -25.39 -6.44
C SER A 43 9.99 -25.60 -7.81
N LEU A 44 9.40 -24.54 -8.37
CA LEU A 44 8.76 -24.58 -9.69
C LEU A 44 9.44 -23.60 -10.65
N GLN A 45 9.64 -24.04 -11.88
CA GLN A 45 10.27 -23.25 -12.93
C GLN A 45 9.53 -23.47 -14.24
N GLY A 46 8.83 -22.45 -14.73
CA GLY A 46 8.25 -22.47 -16.06
C GLY A 46 9.16 -21.90 -17.14
N GLU A 47 8.68 -21.98 -18.37
CA GLU A 47 9.26 -21.41 -19.57
C GLU A 47 8.89 -19.94 -19.75
N VAL A 48 9.64 -19.22 -20.59
CA VAL A 48 9.38 -17.82 -20.92
C VAL A 48 9.47 -17.56 -22.42
N ASP A 49 8.77 -16.54 -22.89
CA ASP A 49 8.92 -16.04 -24.26
C ASP A 49 10.20 -15.19 -24.42
N LEU A 50 10.43 -14.67 -25.63
CA LEU A 50 11.58 -13.82 -25.95
C LEU A 50 11.63 -12.51 -25.17
N ASN A 51 10.49 -12.06 -24.65
CA ASN A 51 10.37 -10.86 -23.82
C ASN A 51 10.44 -11.18 -22.32
N GLY A 52 10.59 -12.45 -21.96
CA GLY A 52 10.62 -12.93 -20.59
C GLY A 52 9.24 -13.17 -19.96
N ASN A 53 8.13 -13.12 -20.69
CA ASN A 53 6.80 -13.39 -20.13
C ASN A 53 6.61 -14.90 -19.87
N PRO A 54 5.91 -15.30 -18.80
CA PRO A 54 5.68 -16.71 -18.48
C PRO A 54 4.88 -17.43 -19.58
N LEU A 55 5.35 -18.60 -20.01
CA LEU A 55 4.67 -19.47 -20.96
C LEU A 55 4.05 -20.72 -20.32
N SER A 56 4.49 -21.10 -19.12
CA SER A 56 3.88 -22.20 -18.37
C SER A 56 2.65 -21.73 -17.60
N GLU A 57 1.60 -22.56 -17.54
CA GLU A 57 0.34 -22.22 -16.88
C GLU A 57 -0.11 -23.33 -15.93
N ILE A 58 -0.58 -22.94 -14.74
CA ILE A 58 -1.25 -23.81 -13.77
C ILE A 58 -2.66 -23.26 -13.52
N GLN A 59 -3.68 -24.09 -13.73
CA GLN A 59 -5.09 -23.75 -13.56
C GLN A 59 -5.71 -24.39 -12.32
N CYS A 60 -6.52 -23.62 -11.60
CA CYS A 60 -7.36 -24.12 -10.51
C CYS A 60 -8.63 -24.79 -11.07
N HIS A 61 -8.83 -26.07 -10.78
CA HIS A 61 -9.99 -26.86 -11.22
C HIS A 61 -10.87 -27.34 -10.05
N PHE A 62 -10.68 -26.77 -8.86
CA PHE A 62 -11.57 -26.90 -7.71
C PHE A 62 -12.25 -25.59 -7.35
N ASP A 63 -13.40 -25.68 -6.69
CA ASP A 63 -14.12 -24.54 -6.15
C ASP A 63 -13.60 -24.25 -4.74
N GLY A 64 -13.15 -23.02 -4.49
CA GLY A 64 -12.70 -22.61 -3.18
C GLY A 64 -13.87 -22.36 -2.23
N ILE A 65 -14.54 -23.39 -1.72
CA ILE A 65 -15.77 -23.24 -0.92
C ILE A 65 -15.48 -22.81 0.53
N GLY A 66 -16.36 -21.97 1.09
CA GLY A 66 -16.46 -21.68 2.53
C GLY A 66 -15.78 -20.40 3.00
N ASP A 67 -15.98 -20.04 4.28
CA ASP A 67 -15.57 -18.73 4.81
C ASP A 67 -14.63 -18.79 6.04
N ASP A 68 -14.12 -19.98 6.37
CA ASP A 68 -13.27 -20.17 7.56
C ASP A 68 -11.76 -20.21 7.23
N TYR A 69 -11.41 -20.52 5.98
CA TYR A 69 -10.04 -20.58 5.48
C TYR A 69 -10.01 -20.40 3.96
N THR A 70 -8.86 -19.97 3.44
CA THR A 70 -8.59 -19.92 1.99
C THR A 70 -7.96 -21.25 1.52
N PRO A 71 -8.58 -21.99 0.58
CA PRO A 71 -7.96 -23.14 -0.06
C PRO A 71 -6.99 -22.66 -1.15
N TYR A 72 -5.69 -22.75 -0.85
CA TYR A 72 -4.64 -22.41 -1.79
C TYR A 72 -4.41 -23.56 -2.78
N MET A 73 -4.09 -23.25 -4.03
CA MET A 73 -3.70 -24.28 -5.00
C MET A 73 -2.51 -25.11 -4.48
N MET A 74 -1.53 -24.45 -3.87
CA MET A 74 -0.37 -25.09 -3.25
C MET A 74 0.00 -24.48 -1.89
N GLU A 75 0.29 -25.35 -0.94
CA GLU A 75 0.71 -24.99 0.41
C GLU A 75 2.10 -25.56 0.72
N TYR A 76 3.00 -24.68 1.17
CA TYR A 76 4.35 -24.99 1.60
C TYR A 76 4.47 -24.72 3.11
N GLU A 77 4.98 -25.69 3.85
CA GLU A 77 5.25 -25.57 5.29
C GLU A 77 6.71 -25.93 5.56
N ASN A 78 7.39 -25.12 6.39
CA ASN A 78 8.75 -25.34 6.88
C ASN A 78 9.77 -25.58 5.74
N ILE A 79 9.87 -24.62 4.82
CA ILE A 79 10.78 -24.69 3.66
C ILE A 79 11.88 -23.63 3.72
N SER A 80 13.15 -24.04 3.60
CA SER A 80 14.29 -23.12 3.75
C SER A 80 14.86 -22.58 2.44
N ILE A 81 14.49 -23.14 1.28
CA ILE A 81 14.90 -22.65 -0.04
C ILE A 81 13.76 -22.95 -0.99
N LEU A 82 13.12 -21.92 -1.53
CA LEU A 82 12.03 -22.05 -2.49
C LEU A 82 12.19 -21.04 -3.61
N SER A 83 12.06 -21.48 -4.85
CA SER A 83 11.99 -20.63 -6.02
C SER A 83 10.76 -21.01 -6.84
N ILE A 84 9.87 -20.06 -7.08
CA ILE A 84 8.72 -20.18 -7.97
C ILE A 84 8.89 -19.10 -9.03
N LYS A 85 9.09 -19.50 -10.29
CA LYS A 85 9.38 -18.55 -11.37
C LYS A 85 8.74 -18.92 -12.69
N ASN A 86 8.40 -17.89 -13.46
CA ASN A 86 8.01 -18.00 -14.87
C ASN A 86 6.73 -18.82 -15.08
N ILE A 87 5.72 -18.63 -14.22
CA ILE A 87 4.48 -19.40 -14.26
C ILE A 87 3.28 -18.45 -14.18
N SER A 88 2.26 -18.67 -15.01
CA SER A 88 0.94 -18.08 -14.83
C SER A 88 0.09 -18.98 -13.94
N PHE A 89 -0.38 -18.42 -12.83
CA PHE A 89 -1.32 -19.03 -11.88
C PHE A 89 -2.71 -18.47 -12.13
N ASN A 90 -3.55 -19.29 -12.76
CA ASN A 90 -4.90 -18.90 -13.12
C ASN A 90 -5.90 -19.56 -12.14
N LEU A 91 -6.57 -18.75 -11.32
CA LEU A 91 -7.58 -19.25 -10.38
C LEU A 91 -8.91 -19.59 -11.06
N MET A 92 -9.04 -19.35 -12.38
CA MET A 92 -10.17 -19.73 -13.23
C MET A 92 -11.53 -19.20 -12.74
N ASN A 93 -11.55 -18.13 -11.94
CA ASN A 93 -12.73 -17.62 -11.22
C ASN A 93 -13.37 -18.66 -10.29
N ARG A 94 -12.57 -19.61 -9.78
CA ARG A 94 -13.00 -20.72 -8.92
C ARG A 94 -12.18 -20.81 -7.64
N GLY A 95 -10.87 -20.62 -7.76
CA GLY A 95 -9.93 -20.64 -6.65
C GLY A 95 -9.89 -19.32 -5.88
N ARG A 96 -9.42 -19.38 -4.62
CA ARG A 96 -9.32 -18.21 -3.73
C ARG A 96 -7.89 -17.85 -3.32
N GLY A 97 -6.92 -18.70 -3.63
CA GLY A 97 -5.51 -18.39 -3.43
C GLY A 97 -4.60 -19.31 -4.22
N SER A 98 -3.44 -18.80 -4.64
CA SER A 98 -2.53 -19.56 -5.50
C SER A 98 -1.47 -20.28 -4.66
N ILE A 99 -0.71 -19.55 -3.86
CA ILE A 99 0.40 -20.11 -3.07
C ILE A 99 0.33 -19.60 -1.64
N SER A 100 0.42 -20.52 -0.69
CA SER A 100 0.68 -20.21 0.72
C SER A 100 2.02 -20.80 1.13
N VAL A 101 2.84 -20.00 1.82
CA VAL A 101 4.08 -20.45 2.45
C VAL A 101 4.06 -20.07 3.91
N SER A 102 4.29 -21.06 4.76
CA SER A 102 4.36 -20.91 6.22
C SER A 102 5.72 -21.34 6.75
N LEU A 103 6.27 -20.54 7.67
CA LEU A 103 7.58 -20.79 8.31
C LEU A 103 8.72 -20.99 7.29
N GLY A 104 8.67 -20.23 6.19
CA GLY A 104 9.64 -20.31 5.10
C GLY A 104 10.85 -19.39 5.29
N LYS A 105 11.98 -19.75 4.67
CA LYS A 105 13.19 -18.92 4.59
C LYS A 105 13.77 -18.94 3.18
N TYR A 106 14.45 -17.87 2.77
CA TYR A 106 15.13 -17.75 1.46
C TYR A 106 14.20 -18.11 0.28
N LEU A 107 13.12 -17.35 0.16
CA LEU A 107 12.06 -17.59 -0.82
C LEU A 107 12.18 -16.59 -1.98
N VAL A 108 11.94 -17.06 -3.20
CA VAL A 108 11.85 -16.21 -4.39
C VAL A 108 10.58 -16.54 -5.16
N VAL A 109 9.70 -15.56 -5.32
CA VAL A 109 8.58 -15.60 -6.27
C VAL A 109 8.83 -14.54 -7.33
N GLY A 110 9.14 -14.97 -8.55
CA GLY A 110 9.66 -14.06 -9.56
C GLY A 110 9.15 -14.30 -10.96
N ASN A 111 8.72 -13.25 -11.63
CA ASN A 111 8.28 -13.32 -13.03
C ASN A 111 7.10 -14.29 -13.23
N CYS A 112 6.14 -14.25 -12.30
CA CYS A 112 4.90 -15.01 -12.36
C CYS A 112 3.71 -14.09 -12.67
N GLU A 113 2.65 -14.67 -13.20
CA GLU A 113 1.35 -14.02 -13.37
C GLU A 113 0.33 -14.65 -12.42
N PHE A 114 -0.57 -13.85 -11.86
CA PHE A 114 -1.62 -14.29 -10.94
C PHE A 114 -2.93 -13.62 -11.33
N SER A 115 -3.96 -14.41 -11.62
CA SER A 115 -5.20 -13.87 -12.19
C SER A 115 -6.46 -14.64 -11.81
N ASN A 116 -7.60 -14.00 -12.09
CA ASN A 116 -8.93 -14.58 -12.08
C ASN A 116 -9.38 -15.11 -10.71
N TYR A 117 -9.06 -14.37 -9.63
CA TYR A 117 -9.72 -14.59 -8.33
C TYR A 117 -11.22 -14.26 -8.44
N SER A 118 -12.07 -15.04 -7.77
CA SER A 118 -13.51 -14.76 -7.64
C SER A 118 -14.04 -15.01 -6.23
N LEU A 119 -14.93 -14.12 -5.78
CA LEU A 119 -15.70 -14.26 -4.53
C LEU A 119 -16.88 -15.24 -4.65
N LYS A 120 -17.19 -15.72 -5.86
CA LYS A 120 -18.40 -16.49 -6.17
C LYS A 120 -18.56 -17.74 -5.29
N PHE A 121 -17.45 -18.37 -4.93
CA PHE A 121 -17.44 -19.66 -4.23
C PHE A 121 -17.18 -19.55 -2.72
N GLY A 122 -16.81 -18.38 -2.22
CA GLY A 122 -16.51 -18.15 -0.81
C GLY A 122 -15.61 -16.93 -0.64
N HIS A 123 -15.37 -16.55 0.61
CA HIS A 123 -14.48 -15.45 0.94
C HIS A 123 -13.76 -15.70 2.26
N TYR A 124 -12.54 -15.21 2.41
CA TYR A 124 -11.89 -15.22 3.71
C TYR A 124 -11.06 -13.96 3.91
N LYS A 125 -10.93 -13.54 5.17
CA LYS A 125 -10.19 -12.33 5.56
C LYS A 125 -8.71 -12.33 5.17
N THR A 126 -8.14 -13.44 4.68
CA THR A 126 -6.77 -13.52 4.15
C THR A 126 -6.71 -14.15 2.77
N ASP A 127 -7.81 -14.13 2.00
CA ASP A 127 -7.78 -14.55 0.61
C ASP A 127 -6.71 -13.78 -0.15
N SER A 128 -5.76 -14.53 -0.70
CA SER A 128 -4.66 -13.91 -1.45
C SER A 128 -4.04 -14.81 -2.50
N ASN A 129 -3.51 -14.21 -3.58
CA ASN A 129 -2.73 -14.98 -4.54
C ASN A 129 -1.47 -15.54 -3.89
N LEU A 130 -0.76 -14.70 -3.14
CA LEU A 130 0.42 -15.08 -2.37
C LEU A 130 0.22 -14.80 -0.88
N LEU A 131 0.30 -15.85 -0.06
CA LEU A 131 0.31 -15.75 1.39
C LEU A 131 1.66 -16.18 1.96
N PHE A 132 2.26 -15.33 2.79
CA PHE A 132 3.44 -15.64 3.58
C PHE A 132 3.14 -15.51 5.06
N VAL A 133 3.22 -16.62 5.79
CA VAL A 133 2.99 -16.66 7.23
C VAL A 133 4.31 -16.93 7.96
N SER A 134 4.76 -16.01 8.80
CA SER A 134 5.98 -16.17 9.60
C SER A 134 7.21 -16.56 8.76
N CYS A 135 7.36 -15.92 7.60
CA CYS A 135 8.45 -16.19 6.66
C CYS A 135 9.56 -15.14 6.76
N THR A 136 10.79 -15.52 6.41
CA THR A 136 11.94 -14.60 6.41
C THR A 136 12.75 -14.64 5.11
N SER A 137 13.40 -13.53 4.77
CA SER A 137 14.26 -13.44 3.58
C SER A 137 13.53 -13.81 2.29
N VAL A 138 12.51 -13.03 1.94
CA VAL A 138 11.60 -13.27 0.80
C VAL A 138 11.79 -12.19 -0.27
N LEU A 139 11.96 -12.61 -1.52
CA LEU A 139 12.03 -11.74 -2.68
C LEU A 139 10.83 -11.98 -3.60
N ILE A 140 9.99 -10.96 -3.76
CA ILE A 140 8.82 -10.98 -4.64
C ILE A 140 9.08 -9.96 -5.76
N LYS A 141 9.34 -10.43 -6.99
CA LYS A 141 9.75 -9.51 -8.07
C LYS A 141 9.16 -9.78 -9.44
N ASN A 142 8.98 -8.72 -10.22
CA ASN A 142 8.56 -8.81 -11.63
C ASN A 142 7.26 -9.61 -11.81
N ASN A 143 6.39 -9.70 -10.80
CA ASN A 143 5.14 -10.44 -10.94
C ASN A 143 4.03 -9.52 -11.45
N TYR A 144 3.04 -10.12 -12.10
CA TYR A 144 1.87 -9.42 -12.59
C TYR A 144 0.61 -9.99 -11.94
N PHE A 145 -0.15 -9.15 -11.23
CA PHE A 145 -1.42 -9.49 -10.61
C PHE A 145 -2.53 -8.70 -11.31
N HIS A 146 -3.55 -9.39 -11.80
CA HIS A 146 -4.63 -8.73 -12.53
C HIS A 146 -5.95 -9.50 -12.54
N ASP A 147 -7.02 -8.77 -12.83
CA ASP A 147 -8.36 -9.34 -13.03
C ASP A 147 -8.83 -10.18 -11.84
N ASN A 148 -8.58 -9.66 -10.64
CA ASN A 148 -9.14 -10.22 -9.42
C ASN A 148 -10.48 -9.54 -9.14
N GLU A 149 -11.58 -10.31 -9.19
CA GLU A 149 -12.91 -9.78 -8.93
C GLU A 149 -13.01 -9.15 -7.53
N GLY A 150 -13.79 -8.08 -7.41
CA GLY A 150 -14.04 -7.35 -6.18
C GLY A 150 -14.63 -6.01 -6.55
N GLN A 151 -15.90 -5.76 -6.23
CA GLN A 151 -16.62 -4.55 -6.65
C GLN A 151 -16.82 -3.55 -5.51
N SER A 152 -16.38 -3.90 -4.29
CA SER A 152 -16.53 -3.04 -3.12
C SER A 152 -15.35 -3.16 -2.17
N ASN A 153 -15.26 -2.16 -1.30
CA ASN A 153 -14.37 -2.10 -0.14
C ASN A 153 -15.01 -2.69 1.13
N GLU A 154 -16.06 -3.52 1.00
CA GLU A 154 -16.59 -4.25 2.15
C GLU A 154 -15.60 -5.34 2.57
N ASP A 155 -15.29 -5.43 3.87
CA ASP A 155 -14.31 -6.40 4.43
C ASP A 155 -14.50 -7.84 3.93
N ARG A 156 -15.75 -8.27 3.74
CA ARG A 156 -16.12 -9.62 3.25
C ARG A 156 -15.87 -9.85 1.76
N GLN A 157 -15.51 -8.81 1.02
CA GLN A 157 -15.26 -8.83 -0.43
C GLN A 157 -13.79 -8.51 -0.77
N LEU A 158 -12.95 -8.32 0.24
CA LEU A 158 -11.53 -7.99 0.05
C LEU A 158 -10.74 -9.25 -0.31
N ASN A 159 -9.99 -9.16 -1.40
CA ASN A 159 -8.95 -10.10 -1.76
C ASN A 159 -7.64 -9.36 -2.01
N ARG A 160 -6.53 -10.03 -1.73
CA ARG A 160 -5.20 -9.42 -1.72
C ARG A 160 -4.30 -10.09 -2.73
N CYS A 161 -3.47 -9.33 -3.41
CA CYS A 161 -2.46 -9.96 -4.26
C CYS A 161 -1.36 -10.61 -3.39
N ILE A 162 -0.90 -9.90 -2.36
CA ILE A 162 0.14 -10.36 -1.44
C ILE A 162 -0.29 -10.11 0.01
N SER A 163 -0.28 -11.16 0.84
CA SER A 163 -0.47 -11.08 2.28
C SER A 163 0.79 -11.57 3.02
N ILE A 164 1.27 -10.79 3.99
CA ILE A 164 2.40 -11.15 4.86
C ILE A 164 1.97 -10.93 6.31
N HIS A 165 1.99 -11.96 7.14
CA HIS A 165 1.69 -11.82 8.56
C HIS A 165 2.34 -12.91 9.41
N ASP A 166 2.27 -12.77 10.74
CA ASP A 166 2.73 -13.81 11.65
C ASP A 166 1.63 -14.79 12.04
N ARG A 167 2.02 -16.05 12.28
CA ARG A 167 1.17 -17.09 12.88
C ARG A 167 0.90 -16.77 14.36
N ASP A 168 1.94 -16.40 15.10
CA ASP A 168 1.85 -15.96 16.50
C ASP A 168 2.21 -14.48 16.62
N ARG A 169 1.19 -13.66 16.92
CA ARG A 169 1.36 -12.21 17.11
C ARG A 169 2.18 -11.85 18.36
N LYS A 170 2.32 -12.77 19.33
CA LYS A 170 3.13 -12.56 20.54
C LYS A 170 4.61 -12.80 20.29
N ASN A 171 4.93 -13.67 19.33
CA ASN A 171 6.30 -14.02 18.93
C ASN A 171 6.46 -13.85 17.41
N PRO A 172 6.38 -12.60 16.91
CA PRO A 172 6.48 -12.30 15.49
C PRO A 172 7.88 -12.62 14.96
N ILE A 173 7.95 -13.21 13.76
CA ILE A 173 9.24 -13.53 13.13
C ILE A 173 9.33 -13.07 11.67
N SER A 174 8.23 -12.65 11.04
CA SER A 174 8.21 -12.20 9.65
C SER A 174 9.15 -11.02 9.45
N ASN A 175 10.18 -11.18 8.61
CA ASN A 175 11.18 -10.14 8.38
C ASN A 175 12.01 -10.35 7.10
N GLY A 176 12.56 -9.29 6.52
CA GLY A 176 13.41 -9.37 5.33
C GLY A 176 12.61 -9.61 4.05
N PHE A 177 11.69 -8.71 3.73
CA PHE A 177 10.88 -8.76 2.51
C PHE A 177 11.31 -7.71 1.49
N PHE A 178 11.54 -8.14 0.26
CA PHE A 178 11.91 -7.29 -0.87
C PHE A 178 10.86 -7.45 -1.97
N ILE A 179 9.97 -6.47 -2.10
CA ILE A 179 8.85 -6.49 -3.03
C ILE A 179 9.10 -5.44 -4.11
N LYS A 180 9.50 -5.88 -5.32
CA LYS A 180 9.94 -4.95 -6.36
C LYS A 180 9.51 -5.25 -7.78
N ASN A 181 9.27 -4.19 -8.56
CA ASN A 181 8.91 -4.30 -9.99
C ASN A 181 7.63 -5.13 -10.24
N ASN A 182 6.71 -5.23 -9.29
CA ASN A 182 5.45 -5.93 -9.50
C ASN A 182 4.40 -4.98 -10.07
N ARG A 183 3.45 -5.52 -10.85
CA ARG A 183 2.33 -4.78 -11.43
C ARG A 183 1.02 -5.32 -10.88
N PHE A 184 0.13 -4.43 -10.46
CA PHE A 184 -1.18 -4.72 -9.89
C PHE A 184 -2.22 -3.92 -10.67
N ILE A 185 -3.09 -4.59 -11.43
CA ILE A 185 -4.03 -3.94 -12.35
C ILE A 185 -5.42 -4.54 -12.18
N ARG A 186 -6.43 -3.72 -11.85
CA ARG A 186 -7.82 -4.20 -11.63
C ARG A 186 -7.86 -5.31 -10.57
N VAL A 187 -7.37 -4.99 -9.39
CA VAL A 187 -7.38 -5.89 -8.22
C VAL A 187 -8.00 -5.17 -7.02
N ASN A 188 -8.39 -5.89 -5.97
CA ASN A 188 -8.99 -5.23 -4.80
C ASN A 188 -7.93 -4.58 -3.91
N GLN A 189 -7.06 -5.39 -3.27
CA GLN A 189 -5.91 -4.91 -2.49
C GLN A 189 -4.58 -5.40 -3.10
N GLY A 190 -3.57 -4.52 -3.10
CA GLY A 190 -2.23 -4.83 -3.61
C GLY A 190 -1.42 -5.67 -2.62
N ILE A 191 -0.82 -5.00 -1.64
CA ILE A 191 0.10 -5.61 -0.66
C ILE A 191 -0.40 -5.31 0.74
N VAL A 192 -0.60 -6.37 1.53
CA VAL A 192 -0.97 -6.27 2.95
C VAL A 192 0.09 -6.91 3.82
N ILE A 193 0.65 -6.13 4.73
CA ILE A 193 1.69 -6.57 5.67
C ILE A 193 1.23 -6.27 7.09
N GLN A 194 1.23 -7.28 7.95
CA GLN A 194 0.90 -7.15 9.36
C GLN A 194 1.94 -7.89 10.23
N SER A 195 2.98 -7.19 10.69
CA SER A 195 4.01 -7.79 11.54
C SER A 195 4.88 -6.74 12.27
N ASN A 196 5.00 -6.90 13.59
CA ASN A 196 5.84 -6.09 14.47
C ASN A 196 7.30 -6.53 14.58
N SER A 197 7.73 -7.57 13.86
CA SER A 197 9.15 -7.90 13.67
C SER A 197 9.76 -7.33 12.38
N MET A 198 8.95 -6.64 11.57
CA MET A 198 9.33 -6.18 10.23
C MET A 198 10.26 -4.96 10.29
N SER A 199 11.57 -5.22 10.39
CA SER A 199 12.63 -4.21 10.46
C SER A 199 13.43 -4.06 9.16
N ILE A 200 13.34 -5.06 8.28
CA ILE A 200 13.95 -5.07 6.95
C ILE A 200 12.84 -5.33 5.93
N CYS A 201 12.29 -4.27 5.35
CA CYS A 201 11.24 -4.35 4.35
C CYS A 201 11.40 -3.26 3.29
N GLN A 202 11.23 -3.64 2.02
CA GLN A 202 11.31 -2.73 0.89
C GLN A 202 10.15 -3.00 -0.09
N CYS A 203 9.43 -1.95 -0.45
CA CYS A 203 8.41 -1.94 -1.49
C CYS A 203 8.80 -0.93 -2.57
N ASN A 204 9.50 -1.40 -3.62
CA ASN A 204 10.16 -0.50 -4.57
C ASN A 204 9.79 -0.75 -6.04
N ASN A 205 9.59 0.31 -6.82
CA ASN A 205 9.32 0.23 -8.27
C ASN A 205 8.07 -0.59 -8.63
N ASN A 206 7.06 -0.66 -7.77
CA ASN A 206 5.81 -1.34 -8.08
C ASN A 206 4.82 -0.38 -8.77
N TYR A 207 3.94 -0.93 -9.58
CA TYR A 207 2.91 -0.20 -10.32
C TYR A 207 1.52 -0.68 -9.90
N PHE A 208 0.68 0.24 -9.42
CA PHE A 208 -0.68 -0.02 -8.96
C PHE A 208 -1.67 0.82 -9.79
N GLU A 209 -2.61 0.16 -10.46
CA GLU A 209 -3.60 0.83 -11.31
C GLU A 209 -5.00 0.22 -11.13
N ASN A 210 -6.00 1.09 -10.96
CA ASN A 210 -7.41 0.68 -10.81
C ASN A 210 -7.63 -0.30 -9.65
N LEU A 211 -7.09 0.00 -8.47
CA LEU A 211 -7.38 -0.79 -7.26
C LEU A 211 -8.64 -0.27 -6.56
N VAL A 212 -9.49 -1.19 -6.12
CA VAL A 212 -10.76 -0.87 -5.44
C VAL A 212 -10.53 -0.37 -4.02
N ASP A 213 -9.54 -0.94 -3.34
CA ASP A 213 -9.17 -0.57 -1.97
C ASP A 213 -7.67 -0.20 -1.93
N ASN A 214 -6.94 -0.57 -0.88
CA ASN A 214 -5.58 -0.09 -0.66
C ASN A 214 -4.52 -0.77 -1.54
N ALA A 215 -3.60 0.04 -2.09
CA ALA A 215 -2.42 -0.49 -2.77
C ALA A 215 -1.40 -1.06 -1.78
N LEU A 216 -1.13 -0.33 -0.69
CA LEU A 216 -0.27 -0.77 0.41
C LEU A 216 -1.02 -0.62 1.73
N TYR A 217 -1.24 -1.73 2.45
CA TYR A 217 -1.83 -1.74 3.79
C TYR A 217 -0.82 -2.31 4.79
N LEU A 218 -0.15 -1.44 5.53
CA LEU A 218 1.09 -1.74 6.26
C LEU A 218 0.91 -1.48 7.76
N LEU A 219 0.61 -2.54 8.51
CA LEU A 219 0.24 -2.46 9.91
C LEU A 219 1.30 -3.04 10.85
N TYR A 220 1.53 -2.32 11.95
CA TYR A 220 2.46 -2.67 13.02
C TYR A 220 3.90 -2.82 12.53
N ILE A 221 4.33 -2.07 11.53
CA ILE A 221 5.66 -2.23 10.93
C ILE A 221 6.69 -1.49 11.78
N GLU A 222 7.88 -2.09 11.97
CA GLU A 222 8.99 -1.42 12.65
C GLU A 222 9.73 -0.47 11.69
N LYS A 223 10.09 -0.95 10.49
CA LYS A 223 10.73 -0.15 9.47
C LYS A 223 10.43 -0.64 8.06
N ILE A 224 10.13 0.29 7.15
CA ILE A 224 9.96 0.01 5.72
C ILE A 224 10.40 1.17 4.83
N GLU A 225 10.98 0.82 3.67
CA GLU A 225 11.25 1.74 2.57
C GLU A 225 10.22 1.55 1.45
N ILE A 226 9.56 2.63 1.04
CA ILE A 226 8.55 2.65 -0.01
C ILE A 226 9.01 3.65 -1.08
N ARG A 227 9.69 3.15 -2.13
CA ARG A 227 10.33 4.04 -3.10
C ARG A 227 9.99 3.76 -4.56
N TRP A 228 9.92 4.82 -5.36
CA TRP A 228 9.77 4.72 -6.82
C TRP A 228 8.52 3.97 -7.29
N ASN A 229 7.48 3.89 -6.45
CA ASN A 229 6.22 3.25 -6.84
C ASN A 229 5.33 4.24 -7.60
N GLN A 230 4.49 3.69 -8.47
CA GLN A 230 3.49 4.44 -9.23
C GLN A 230 2.09 3.99 -8.81
N PHE A 231 1.23 4.94 -8.48
CA PHE A 231 -0.15 4.72 -8.07
C PHE A 231 -1.06 5.51 -9.00
N LYS A 232 -2.03 4.86 -9.62
CA LYS A 232 -2.86 5.47 -10.66
C LYS A 232 -4.32 5.03 -10.55
N ASP A 233 -5.23 6.00 -10.55
CA ASP A 233 -6.68 5.78 -10.62
C ASP A 233 -7.18 4.81 -9.53
N LEU A 234 -6.83 5.09 -8.27
CA LEU A 234 -7.24 4.25 -7.13
C LEU A 234 -8.56 4.74 -6.54
N PHE A 235 -9.44 3.80 -6.17
CA PHE A 235 -10.78 4.11 -5.64
C PHE A 235 -10.82 4.38 -4.13
N ASP A 236 -9.77 4.00 -3.38
CA ASP A 236 -9.63 4.29 -1.94
C ASP A 236 -8.26 4.94 -1.60
N GLU A 237 -7.64 4.60 -0.46
CA GLU A 237 -6.32 5.10 -0.08
C GLU A 237 -5.18 4.38 -0.78
N ALA A 238 -4.12 5.09 -1.19
CA ALA A 238 -2.95 4.44 -1.80
C ALA A 238 -2.10 3.68 -0.78
N ILE A 239 -1.70 4.35 0.31
CA ILE A 239 -0.83 3.79 1.35
C ILE A 239 -1.50 4.01 2.70
N VAL A 240 -1.68 2.93 3.47
CA VAL A 240 -2.07 2.99 4.88
C VAL A 240 -0.93 2.47 5.73
N ILE A 241 -0.55 3.23 6.75
CA ILE A 241 0.59 2.92 7.62
C ILE A 241 0.20 2.95 9.10
N SER A 242 0.76 2.02 9.87
CA SER A 242 0.61 1.98 11.31
C SER A 242 1.87 1.40 11.96
N GLY A 243 2.33 2.05 13.03
CA GLY A 243 3.38 1.55 13.91
C GLY A 243 2.81 0.71 15.04
N TYR A 244 3.57 0.55 16.11
CA TYR A 244 3.09 -0.15 17.32
C TYR A 244 3.78 0.38 18.57
N LEU A 245 3.21 0.08 19.74
CA LEU A 245 3.81 0.42 21.03
C LEU A 245 4.62 -0.77 21.56
N LYS A 246 5.87 -0.52 21.97
CA LYS A 246 6.72 -1.50 22.66
C LYS A 246 7.36 -0.83 23.87
N GLU A 247 7.08 -1.37 25.06
CA GLU A 247 7.67 -0.88 26.32
C GLU A 247 7.44 0.63 26.55
N GLY A 248 6.24 1.12 26.22
CA GLY A 248 5.86 2.53 26.35
C GLY A 248 6.47 3.47 25.29
N LYS A 249 7.20 2.93 24.30
CA LYS A 249 7.77 3.70 23.19
C LYS A 249 7.04 3.38 21.90
N THR A 250 6.74 4.42 21.13
CA THR A 250 6.25 4.29 19.76
C THR A 250 7.34 3.71 18.87
N LYS A 251 6.96 2.76 18.02
CA LYS A 251 7.80 2.13 17.00
C LYS A 251 7.14 2.29 15.65
N GLY A 252 7.94 2.41 14.61
CA GLY A 252 7.49 2.51 13.23
C GLY A 252 8.16 3.67 12.52
N THR A 253 9.07 3.34 11.61
CA THR A 253 9.77 4.28 10.73
C THR A 253 9.43 3.99 9.28
N PHE A 254 8.77 4.94 8.63
CA PHE A 254 8.34 4.81 7.24
C PHE A 254 9.10 5.80 6.37
N ASP A 255 9.82 5.27 5.39
CA ASP A 255 10.57 6.06 4.43
C ASP A 255 9.89 6.02 3.05
N ILE A 256 9.08 7.03 2.76
CA ILE A 256 8.19 7.13 1.59
C ILE A 256 8.77 8.16 0.62
N GLN A 257 9.54 7.69 -0.36
CA GLN A 257 10.27 8.60 -1.25
C GLN A 257 10.14 8.33 -2.74
N HIS A 258 10.20 9.38 -3.55
CA HIS A 258 10.25 9.25 -5.02
C HIS A 258 9.05 8.51 -5.62
N ASN A 259 7.91 8.48 -4.94
CA ASN A 259 6.71 7.85 -5.47
C ASN A 259 5.92 8.84 -6.33
N GLN A 260 5.17 8.32 -7.29
CA GLN A 260 4.26 9.09 -8.13
C GLN A 260 2.83 8.61 -7.93
N ALA A 261 1.91 9.53 -7.69
CA ALA A 261 0.48 9.26 -7.57
C ALA A 261 -0.32 10.12 -8.54
N THR A 262 -1.30 9.52 -9.20
CA THR A 262 -2.26 10.23 -10.04
C THR A 262 -3.66 9.73 -9.75
N ASN A 263 -4.57 10.65 -9.43
CA ASN A 263 -5.99 10.37 -9.16
C ASN A 263 -6.17 9.28 -8.09
N ILE A 264 -5.90 9.65 -6.84
CA ILE A 264 -6.21 8.83 -5.66
C ILE A 264 -7.45 9.40 -4.97
N LYS A 265 -8.51 8.60 -4.82
CA LYS A 265 -9.86 9.14 -4.57
C LYS A 265 -10.10 9.57 -3.14
N VAL A 266 -9.46 8.89 -2.18
CA VAL A 266 -9.71 9.14 -0.75
C VAL A 266 -8.51 9.79 -0.06
N LYS A 267 -7.33 9.18 -0.11
CA LYS A 267 -6.07 9.84 0.29
C LYS A 267 -4.85 9.12 -0.23
N PHE A 268 -3.74 9.83 -0.43
CA PHE A 268 -2.49 9.16 -0.80
C PHE A 268 -1.90 8.41 0.41
N LEU A 269 -1.77 9.08 1.55
CA LEU A 269 -1.24 8.50 2.78
C LEU A 269 -2.27 8.56 3.92
N GLY A 270 -2.69 7.40 4.39
CA GLY A 270 -3.51 7.21 5.59
C GLY A 270 -2.67 6.77 6.79
N ILE A 271 -2.76 7.50 7.89
CA ILE A 271 -2.11 7.13 9.16
C ILE A 271 -3.14 6.45 10.06
N ASP A 272 -2.88 5.19 10.43
CA ASP A 272 -3.78 4.31 11.18
C ASP A 272 -3.23 3.93 12.57
N GLY A 273 -2.12 4.54 13.01
CA GLY A 273 -1.53 4.27 14.31
C GLY A 273 -0.37 5.21 14.65
N SER A 274 0.11 5.11 15.89
CA SER A 274 1.23 5.94 16.34
C SER A 274 2.54 5.48 15.70
N LEU A 275 3.39 6.42 15.32
CA LEU A 275 4.62 6.20 14.56
C LEU A 275 5.79 6.99 15.16
N GLU A 276 6.98 6.41 15.11
CA GLU A 276 8.20 7.09 15.54
C GLU A 276 8.58 8.15 14.49
N GLN A 277 8.64 7.74 13.22
CA GLN A 277 9.11 8.61 12.14
C GLN A 277 8.38 8.37 10.82
N ILE A 278 8.06 9.46 10.11
CA ILE A 278 7.66 9.42 8.71
C ILE A 278 8.56 10.38 7.92
N PHE A 279 9.23 9.86 6.91
CA PHE A 279 9.92 10.65 5.90
C PHE A 279 9.11 10.58 4.60
N PHE A 280 8.49 11.69 4.23
CA PHE A 280 7.69 11.82 3.03
C PHE A 280 8.37 12.79 2.07
N CYS A 281 9.27 12.27 1.24
CA CYS A 281 10.21 13.11 0.51
C CYS A 281 10.22 12.86 -0.99
N ASN A 282 10.39 13.91 -1.80
CA ASN A 282 10.58 13.78 -3.26
C ASN A 282 9.42 13.06 -3.98
N ASN A 283 8.20 13.05 -3.43
CA ASN A 283 7.03 12.43 -4.06
C ASN A 283 6.34 13.42 -5.01
N LYS A 284 5.68 12.90 -6.06
CA LYS A 284 4.86 13.67 -6.99
C LYS A 284 3.42 13.18 -6.94
N ILE A 285 2.50 14.04 -6.51
CA ILE A 285 1.09 13.68 -6.30
C ILE A 285 0.22 14.63 -7.09
N THR A 286 -0.56 14.07 -8.00
CA THR A 286 -1.45 14.83 -8.88
C THR A 286 -2.86 14.29 -8.73
N ASN A 287 -3.78 15.12 -8.23
CA ASN A 287 -5.20 14.80 -8.20
C ASN A 287 -5.93 15.80 -9.09
N ARG A 288 -6.51 15.28 -10.17
CA ARG A 288 -7.33 16.00 -11.14
C ARG A 288 -8.57 15.17 -11.43
N TYR A 289 -9.51 15.16 -10.51
CA TYR A 289 -10.82 14.56 -10.70
C TYR A 289 -11.69 15.51 -11.51
N GLU A 290 -11.99 15.14 -12.75
CA GLU A 290 -12.88 15.88 -13.64
C GLU A 290 -14.37 15.84 -13.22
N TYR A 291 -14.67 15.47 -11.97
CA TYR A 291 -16.04 15.23 -11.48
C TYR A 291 -16.44 16.21 -10.38
N PRO A 292 -17.15 17.31 -10.71
CA PRO A 292 -17.54 18.35 -9.76
C PRO A 292 -18.57 17.90 -8.69
N GLU A 293 -19.13 16.70 -8.80
CA GLU A 293 -20.17 16.20 -7.88
C GLU A 293 -19.64 15.39 -6.68
N GLN A 294 -18.33 15.21 -6.55
CA GLN A 294 -17.77 14.39 -5.47
C GLN A 294 -17.81 15.11 -4.11
N LYS A 295 -18.56 14.54 -3.15
CA LYS A 295 -18.65 15.03 -1.75
C LYS A 295 -17.42 14.69 -0.89
N ASN A 296 -16.58 13.77 -1.35
CA ASN A 296 -15.40 13.31 -0.64
C ASN A 296 -14.17 13.82 -1.39
N ARG A 297 -13.44 14.76 -0.80
CA ARG A 297 -12.18 15.25 -1.35
C ARG A 297 -11.04 14.31 -0.96
N PRO A 298 -10.12 13.98 -1.88
CA PRO A 298 -8.90 13.30 -1.48
C PRO A 298 -7.99 14.22 -0.68
N ALA A 299 -7.73 13.87 0.59
CA ALA A 299 -6.64 14.49 1.34
C ALA A 299 -5.31 13.88 0.87
N VAL A 300 -4.22 14.62 0.77
CA VAL A 300 -2.94 13.97 0.39
C VAL A 300 -2.42 13.10 1.52
N ILE A 301 -2.44 13.64 2.73
CA ILE A 301 -2.04 12.97 3.96
C ILE A 301 -3.15 13.21 4.98
N ALA A 302 -3.63 12.16 5.65
CA ALA A 302 -4.59 12.30 6.73
C ALA A 302 -4.54 11.11 7.69
N TRP A 303 -4.94 11.37 8.94
CA TRP A 303 -5.19 10.32 9.92
C TRP A 303 -6.54 9.67 9.61
N ARG A 304 -6.64 8.35 9.79
CA ARG A 304 -7.93 7.65 9.67
C ARG A 304 -8.82 7.98 10.87
N ASN A 305 -10.13 7.90 10.69
CA ASN A 305 -11.13 8.31 11.69
C ASN A 305 -11.00 7.55 13.03
N ASN A 306 -10.59 6.29 12.97
CA ASN A 306 -10.33 5.41 14.11
C ASN A 306 -8.97 5.67 14.78
N ALA A 307 -8.10 6.47 14.16
CA ALA A 307 -6.72 6.70 14.58
C ALA A 307 -6.43 8.15 14.96
N LEU A 308 -7.46 8.97 15.19
CA LEU A 308 -7.30 10.41 15.46
C LEU A 308 -6.46 10.74 16.71
N GLU A 309 -6.32 9.79 17.65
CA GLU A 309 -5.48 9.92 18.85
C GLU A 309 -4.01 9.49 18.61
N SER A 310 -3.70 8.97 17.43
CA SER A 310 -2.37 8.46 17.08
C SER A 310 -1.37 9.60 16.90
N THR A 311 -0.17 9.44 17.47
CA THR A 311 0.90 10.45 17.40
C THR A 311 1.96 10.03 16.39
N VAL A 312 2.46 10.97 15.60
CA VAL A 312 3.73 10.83 14.89
C VAL A 312 4.79 11.67 15.58
N ASP A 313 5.84 11.05 16.12
CA ASP A 313 6.84 11.77 16.90
C ASP A 313 7.67 12.72 16.01
N PHE A 314 8.08 12.26 14.83
CA PHE A 314 8.84 13.07 13.88
C PHE A 314 8.33 12.89 12.43
N PHE A 315 7.77 13.96 11.86
CA PHE A 315 7.21 13.94 10.51
C PHE A 315 7.92 14.95 9.60
N VAL A 316 8.57 14.46 8.55
CA VAL A 316 9.18 15.27 7.49
C VAL A 316 8.38 15.15 6.21
N VAL A 317 8.00 16.30 5.64
CA VAL A 317 7.40 16.45 4.32
C VAL A 317 8.26 17.41 3.51
N GLU A 318 9.14 16.87 2.65
CA GLU A 318 10.16 17.67 1.98
C GLU A 318 10.32 17.39 0.48
N ASN A 319 10.58 18.44 -0.31
CA ASN A 319 10.88 18.34 -1.75
C ASN A 319 9.78 17.64 -2.57
N ASN A 320 8.53 17.65 -2.10
CA ASN A 320 7.42 17.04 -2.83
C ASN A 320 6.81 18.00 -3.84
N GLN A 321 6.24 17.45 -4.91
CA GLN A 321 5.41 18.16 -5.85
C GLN A 321 3.95 17.74 -5.68
N PHE A 322 3.09 18.69 -5.31
CA PHE A 322 1.65 18.49 -5.18
C PHE A 322 0.92 19.29 -6.27
N ASP A 323 0.00 18.66 -6.99
CA ASP A 323 -0.93 19.33 -7.90
C ASP A 323 -2.35 18.82 -7.59
N LEU A 324 -3.11 19.60 -6.81
CA LEU A 324 -4.27 19.10 -6.08
C LEU A 324 -5.55 19.85 -6.42
N ASP A 325 -6.63 19.11 -6.60
CA ASP A 325 -7.97 19.69 -6.49
C ASP A 325 -8.28 20.09 -5.06
N THR A 326 -9.06 21.16 -4.91
CA THR A 326 -9.39 21.74 -3.60
C THR A 326 -10.86 21.78 -3.24
N SER A 327 -11.71 21.32 -4.15
CA SER A 327 -13.14 21.21 -3.94
C SER A 327 -13.53 19.91 -3.20
N PRO A 328 -14.59 19.92 -2.36
CA PRO A 328 -15.33 21.11 -1.93
C PRO A 328 -14.57 21.94 -0.88
N ALA A 329 -14.91 23.23 -0.81
CA ALA A 329 -14.20 24.26 -0.03
C ALA A 329 -14.19 24.05 1.51
N ASN A 330 -15.01 23.14 2.02
CA ASN A 330 -15.13 22.85 3.45
C ASN A 330 -14.08 21.87 3.98
N TYR A 331 -13.19 21.35 3.13
CA TYR A 331 -12.06 20.51 3.54
C TYR A 331 -10.74 21.27 3.49
N ASP A 332 -9.92 21.10 4.52
CA ASP A 332 -8.56 21.64 4.56
C ASP A 332 -7.64 20.87 3.58
N VAL A 333 -6.62 21.54 3.02
CA VAL A 333 -5.75 20.93 1.98
C VAL A 333 -4.81 19.88 2.57
N PHE A 334 -4.13 20.23 3.67
CA PHE A 334 -3.24 19.34 4.42
C PHE A 334 -3.71 19.23 5.88
N PRO A 335 -4.62 18.29 6.19
CA PRO A 335 -5.08 18.02 7.54
C PRO A 335 -4.10 17.06 8.24
N PHE A 336 -3.13 17.62 8.95
CA PHE A 336 -2.24 16.84 9.80
C PHE A 336 -2.92 16.59 11.15
N GLY A 337 -2.87 15.35 11.61
CA GLY A 337 -3.25 14.99 12.96
C GLY A 337 -2.14 15.29 13.97
N ARG A 338 -2.13 14.54 15.06
CA ARG A 338 -1.20 14.75 16.17
C ARG A 338 0.24 14.42 15.79
N THR A 339 1.10 15.44 15.84
CA THR A 339 2.54 15.35 15.59
C THR A 339 3.32 16.01 16.73
N THR A 340 4.50 15.49 17.09
CA THR A 340 5.38 16.18 18.05
C THR A 340 6.30 17.17 17.34
N VAL A 341 6.90 16.74 16.22
CA VAL A 341 7.69 17.59 15.32
C VAL A 341 7.19 17.43 13.89
N LEU A 342 6.87 18.55 13.23
CA LEU A 342 6.52 18.61 11.81
C LEU A 342 7.47 19.54 11.06
N LEU A 343 8.16 18.98 10.05
CA LEU A 343 8.98 19.74 9.10
C LEU A 343 8.34 19.69 7.73
N PHE A 344 7.73 20.78 7.27
CA PHE A 344 7.10 20.88 5.96
C PHE A 344 7.86 21.91 5.10
N ARG A 345 8.79 21.44 4.26
CA ARG A 345 9.76 22.34 3.61
C ARG A 345 10.06 22.04 2.15
N LYS A 346 10.39 23.07 1.38
CA LYS A 346 10.84 22.94 -0.04
C LYS A 346 9.84 22.21 -0.94
N ASN A 347 8.55 22.24 -0.60
CA ASN A 347 7.53 21.61 -1.43
C ASN A 347 7.02 22.59 -2.49
N SER A 348 6.71 22.07 -3.68
CA SER A 348 6.00 22.79 -4.74
C SER A 348 4.54 22.39 -4.71
N ILE A 349 3.66 23.31 -4.35
CA ILE A 349 2.22 23.09 -4.23
C ILE A 349 1.48 23.89 -5.29
N THR A 350 0.82 23.20 -6.19
CA THR A 350 -0.18 23.78 -7.09
C THR A 350 -1.56 23.32 -6.64
N ILE A 351 -2.47 24.27 -6.42
CA ILE A 351 -3.85 23.97 -6.03
C ILE A 351 -4.83 24.49 -7.07
N GLU A 352 -5.97 23.82 -7.24
CA GLU A 352 -7.05 24.29 -8.12
C GLU A 352 -7.49 25.71 -7.73
N LYS A 353 -7.82 25.94 -6.46
CA LYS A 353 -8.17 27.25 -5.86
C LYS A 353 -8.05 27.16 -4.33
N LEU A 354 -8.17 28.27 -3.61
CA LEU A 354 -8.38 28.21 -2.15
C LEU A 354 -9.51 29.16 -1.78
N SER A 355 -10.63 28.59 -1.34
CA SER A 355 -11.82 29.38 -1.04
C SER A 355 -11.68 30.18 0.25
N ARG A 356 -12.55 31.18 0.41
CA ARG A 356 -12.68 31.97 1.64
C ARG A 356 -12.82 31.07 2.86
N TYR A 357 -12.02 31.32 3.90
CA TYR A 357 -11.91 30.55 5.14
C TYR A 357 -11.43 29.09 5.01
N GLN A 358 -11.14 28.61 3.80
CA GLN A 358 -10.50 27.31 3.62
C GLN A 358 -9.05 27.38 4.09
N LYS A 359 -8.58 26.32 4.74
CA LYS A 359 -7.23 26.28 5.31
C LYS A 359 -6.31 25.49 4.40
N LEU A 360 -5.11 26.02 4.18
CA LEU A 360 -4.06 25.26 3.51
C LEU A 360 -3.53 24.18 4.46
N PHE A 361 -3.17 24.56 5.69
CA PHE A 361 -2.71 23.64 6.72
C PHE A 361 -3.67 23.60 7.90
N ALA A 362 -3.94 22.39 8.39
CA ALA A 362 -4.61 22.17 9.66
C ALA A 362 -3.79 21.23 10.52
N LEU A 363 -3.66 21.57 11.80
CA LEU A 363 -3.06 20.73 12.83
C LEU A 363 -4.17 20.34 13.80
N GLU A 364 -4.65 19.11 13.69
CA GLU A 364 -5.78 18.60 14.44
C GLU A 364 -5.30 17.72 15.59
N ASP A 365 -5.56 18.16 16.82
CA ASP A 365 -5.41 17.33 18.02
C ASP A 365 -6.65 17.52 18.90
N LYS A 366 -7.47 16.46 19.01
CA LYS A 366 -8.70 16.48 19.83
C LYS A 366 -8.40 16.63 21.31
N GLU A 367 -7.24 16.14 21.76
CA GLU A 367 -6.80 16.23 23.15
C GLU A 367 -6.06 17.54 23.45
N LYS A 368 -5.81 18.36 22.42
CA LYS A 368 -5.16 19.68 22.53
C LYS A 368 -3.79 19.60 23.21
N ARG A 369 -3.03 18.53 22.97
CA ARG A 369 -1.68 18.42 23.48
C ARG A 369 -0.77 19.38 22.73
N LYS A 370 0.34 19.71 23.37
CA LYS A 370 1.31 20.65 22.83
C LYS A 370 2.13 19.99 21.73
N ILE A 371 2.19 20.63 20.56
CA ILE A 371 3.14 20.29 19.50
C ILE A 371 4.45 21.00 19.83
N GLU A 372 5.56 20.27 19.83
CA GLU A 372 6.86 20.82 20.25
C GLU A 372 7.45 21.75 19.19
N TYR A 373 7.41 21.36 17.92
CA TYR A 373 8.00 22.14 16.84
C TYR A 373 7.27 21.95 15.52
N VAL A 374 6.98 23.06 14.83
CA VAL A 374 6.43 23.07 13.47
C VAL A 374 7.20 24.06 12.63
N GLU A 375 7.64 23.63 11.45
CA GLU A 375 8.32 24.48 10.47
C GLU A 375 7.66 24.38 9.10
N PHE A 376 7.38 25.56 8.53
CA PHE A 376 7.01 25.76 7.15
C PHE A 376 8.05 26.67 6.48
N SER A 377 8.96 26.11 5.68
CA SER A 377 10.07 26.85 5.07
C SER A 377 10.25 26.53 3.59
N ASP A 378 10.62 27.53 2.77
CA ASP A 378 10.97 27.37 1.35
C ASP A 378 9.89 26.72 0.47
N ASN A 379 8.61 26.76 0.84
CA ASN A 379 7.56 26.16 0.03
C ASN A 379 7.04 27.18 -1.01
N VAL A 380 6.74 26.69 -2.22
CA VAL A 380 6.15 27.48 -3.30
C VAL A 380 4.69 27.08 -3.45
N ILE A 381 3.76 28.04 -3.37
CA ILE A 381 2.32 27.78 -3.58
C ILE A 381 1.79 28.64 -4.70
N ASN A 382 1.14 27.98 -5.65
CA ASN A 382 0.46 28.63 -6.75
C ASN A 382 -0.97 28.07 -6.88
N SER A 383 -1.87 28.90 -7.38
CA SER A 383 -3.10 28.39 -7.98
C SER A 383 -2.85 27.93 -9.41
N ARG A 384 -3.70 27.03 -9.92
CA ARG A 384 -3.78 26.76 -11.36
C ARG A 384 -4.22 28.04 -12.09
N LYS A 385 -3.98 28.13 -13.41
CA LYS A 385 -4.16 29.35 -14.23
C LYS A 385 -5.54 30.01 -14.10
N GLU A 386 -6.59 29.24 -13.84
CA GLU A 386 -7.98 29.72 -13.70
C GLU A 386 -8.45 29.77 -12.23
N GLY A 387 -7.57 29.39 -11.31
CA GLY A 387 -7.80 29.32 -9.89
C GLY A 387 -7.36 30.56 -9.14
N GLU A 388 -8.04 30.88 -8.06
CA GLU A 388 -7.67 31.97 -7.15
C GLU A 388 -7.48 31.46 -5.73
N ILE A 389 -6.50 32.02 -5.02
CA ILE A 389 -6.34 31.87 -3.57
C ILE A 389 -6.98 33.12 -2.94
N SER A 390 -8.12 32.94 -2.26
CA SER A 390 -8.83 34.02 -1.60
C SER A 390 -7.95 34.70 -0.55
N LEU A 391 -7.99 36.02 -0.45
CA LEU A 391 -7.34 36.80 0.62
C LEU A 391 -7.82 36.37 2.03
N ASP A 392 -9.07 35.93 2.13
CA ASP A 392 -9.70 35.44 3.37
C ASP A 392 -9.46 33.93 3.61
N SER A 393 -8.67 33.26 2.76
CA SER A 393 -8.21 31.89 3.05
C SER A 393 -7.17 31.90 4.16
N GLN A 394 -6.99 30.78 4.85
CA GLN A 394 -6.11 30.69 6.02
C GLN A 394 -4.88 29.85 5.71
N PHE A 395 -3.70 30.36 6.08
CA PHE A 395 -2.46 29.64 5.97
C PHE A 395 -2.46 28.39 6.87
N LEU A 396 -2.73 28.62 8.16
CA LEU A 396 -2.81 27.62 9.20
C LEU A 396 -4.04 27.90 10.05
N ARG A 397 -4.67 26.84 10.56
CA ARG A 397 -5.92 26.91 11.35
C ARG A 397 -5.92 27.97 12.45
N GLU A 398 -6.98 28.78 12.45
CA GLU A 398 -7.29 29.75 13.52
C GLU A 398 -8.48 29.36 14.40
N MET A 399 -9.21 28.26 14.08
CA MET A 399 -10.44 27.92 14.82
C MET A 399 -10.15 27.37 16.23
N TYR A 400 -10.67 28.10 17.22
CA TYR A 400 -10.64 27.75 18.64
C TYR A 400 -11.44 26.47 18.94
N PRO A 401 -10.97 25.62 19.87
CA PRO A 401 -9.70 25.70 20.59
C PRO A 401 -8.51 25.37 19.68
N LEU A 402 -7.45 26.19 19.75
CA LEU A 402 -6.21 25.97 19.02
C LEU A 402 -5.41 24.82 19.64
N THR A 403 -4.82 23.97 18.80
CA THR A 403 -3.75 23.06 19.24
C THR A 403 -2.52 23.91 19.58
N PRO A 404 -2.02 23.90 20.83
CA PRO A 404 -0.90 24.74 21.22
C PRO A 404 0.40 24.27 20.55
N ILE A 405 1.15 25.19 19.95
CA ILE A 405 2.47 24.92 19.33
C ILE A 405 3.54 25.69 20.11
N ASN A 406 4.58 24.99 20.56
CA ASN A 406 5.71 25.54 21.31
C ASN A 406 6.56 26.48 20.43
N HIS A 407 6.97 25.96 19.28
CA HIS A 407 7.81 26.67 18.32
C HIS A 407 7.19 26.54 16.93
N LEU A 408 6.77 27.67 16.36
CA LEU A 408 6.28 27.75 14.99
C LEU A 408 7.22 28.62 14.17
N VAL A 409 7.76 28.07 13.09
CA VAL A 409 8.59 28.77 12.13
C VAL A 409 7.86 28.82 10.79
N ILE A 410 7.71 30.03 10.24
CA ILE A 410 7.18 30.26 8.89
C ILE A 410 8.18 31.17 8.17
N LYS A 411 8.86 30.64 7.16
CA LYS A 411 9.95 31.31 6.44
C LYS A 411 9.82 31.17 4.94
N ASP A 412 10.30 32.20 4.23
CA ASP A 412 10.47 32.19 2.77
C ASP A 412 9.23 31.67 2.04
N PHE A 413 8.09 32.25 2.41
CA PHE A 413 6.76 31.75 2.08
C PHE A 413 5.94 32.84 1.37
N LEU A 414 5.57 32.60 0.11
CA LEU A 414 4.67 33.47 -0.65
C LEU A 414 3.25 32.90 -0.58
N PHE A 415 2.42 33.46 0.30
CA PHE A 415 1.00 33.12 0.42
C PHE A 415 0.16 34.40 0.52
N VAL A 416 -0.85 34.50 -0.33
CA VAL A 416 -1.69 35.71 -0.45
C VAL A 416 -2.86 35.75 0.53
N GLY A 417 -3.15 34.63 1.21
CA GLY A 417 -4.18 34.57 2.24
C GLY A 417 -3.70 35.09 3.61
N THR A 418 -4.51 34.84 4.63
CA THR A 418 -4.28 35.28 6.00
C THR A 418 -3.34 34.33 6.76
N PHE A 419 -2.33 34.89 7.44
CA PHE A 419 -1.45 34.17 8.37
C PHE A 419 -2.02 34.19 9.80
N PRO A 420 -1.67 33.21 10.66
CA PRO A 420 -2.21 33.11 12.02
C PRO A 420 -1.94 34.35 12.87
N ASN A 421 -2.99 34.89 13.50
CA ASN A 421 -2.93 36.14 14.28
C ASN A 421 -2.34 36.04 15.70
N VAL A 422 -1.85 34.88 16.17
CA VAL A 422 -1.70 34.61 17.62
C VAL A 422 -0.24 34.47 18.09
N GLN A 423 0.17 35.28 19.07
CA GLN A 423 1.33 35.01 19.93
C GLN A 423 1.11 33.71 20.73
N PRO A 424 2.08 32.76 20.80
CA PRO A 424 3.48 33.06 21.09
C PRO A 424 4.44 32.70 19.95
N TYR A 425 4.00 32.69 18.70
CA TYR A 425 4.87 32.40 17.56
C TYR A 425 5.88 33.53 17.37
N LYS A 426 7.11 33.34 17.85
CA LYS A 426 8.21 34.24 17.48
C LYS A 426 8.57 33.96 16.03
N THR A 427 8.18 34.86 15.14
CA THR A 427 8.77 34.98 13.81
C THR A 427 10.25 35.35 13.98
N TRP A 428 11.16 34.46 13.57
CA TRP A 428 12.60 34.72 13.41
C TRP A 428 13.00 34.25 12.04
#